data_AF-F5NQX9-F1
#
_entry.id   AF-F5NQX9-F1
#
_cell.length_a   1.000
_cell.length_b   1.000
_cell.length_c   1.000
_cell.angle_alpha   90.00
_cell.angle_beta   90.00
_cell.angle_gamma   90.00
#
_symmetry.space_group_name_H-M   'P 1'
#
loop_
_entity.id
_entity.type
_entity.pdbx_description
1 polymer ?
#
loop_
_entity_poly.entity_id
_entity_poly.type
_entity_poly.pdbx_seq_one_letter_code
_entity_poly.pdbx_strand_id
1 'polypeptide(L)' 'MVTLCHVFGVHRSSYRYWKNRPEKPDGRRAVLRSQVLELHGISHGSAEQEASPQWQPGEATRWDAGLLAGS' A
#
# COMPACT_ATOMS: atom_id res chain seq x y z
N MET A 1 14.90 -17.66 -17.37
CA MET A 1 14.64 -16.22 -17.50
C MET A 1 13.86 -15.76 -16.28
N VAL A 2 14.47 -14.93 -15.42
CA VAL A 2 13.84 -14.44 -14.20
C VAL A 2 12.81 -13.37 -14.59
N THR A 3 11.55 -13.51 -14.14
CA THR A 3 10.53 -12.48 -14.42
C THR A 3 10.67 -11.32 -13.43
N LEU A 4 10.30 -10.11 -13.83
CA LEU A 4 10.29 -8.92 -12.95
C LEU A 4 9.60 -9.19 -11.60
N CYS A 5 8.55 -10.02 -11.62
CA CYS A 5 7.85 -10.50 -10.43
C CYS A 5 8.78 -11.17 -9.40
N HIS A 6 9.72 -12.01 -9.85
CA HIS A 6 10.67 -12.70 -8.97
C HIS A 6 11.76 -11.76 -8.44
N VAL A 7 12.25 -10.82 -9.27
CA VAL A 7 13.26 -9.83 -8.86
C VAL A 7 12.73 -8.91 -7.77
N PHE A 8 11.48 -8.47 -7.89
CA PHE A 8 10.84 -7.55 -6.94
C PHE A 8 10.03 -8.26 -5.84
N GLY A 9 10.01 -9.60 -5.81
CA GLY A 9 9.20 -10.35 -4.85
C GLY A 9 7.68 -10.11 -4.95
N VAL A 10 7.20 -9.63 -6.11
CA VAL A 10 5.78 -9.29 -6.32
C VAL A 10 5.06 -10.45 -6.97
N HIS A 11 3.89 -10.82 -6.44
CA HIS A 11 3.08 -11.88 -7.04
C HIS A 11 2.64 -11.53 -8.47
N ARG A 12 2.58 -12.54 -9.34
CA ARG A 12 2.23 -12.37 -10.77
C ARG A 12 0.86 -11.71 -10.96
N SER A 13 -0.11 -11.94 -10.06
CA SER A 13 -1.42 -11.27 -10.14
C SER A 13 -1.32 -9.77 -9.86
N SER A 14 -0.57 -9.36 -8.84
CA SER A 14 -0.36 -7.96 -8.47
C SER A 14 0.35 -7.20 -9.60
N TYR A 15 1.41 -7.78 -10.16
CA TYR A 15 2.10 -7.18 -11.31
C TYR A 15 1.16 -6.99 -12.51
N ARG A 16 0.33 -7.99 -12.83
CA ARG A 16 -0.65 -7.89 -13.93
C ARG A 16 -1.73 -6.84 -13.64
N TYR A 17 -2.20 -6.76 -12.40
CA TYR A 17 -3.17 -5.74 -11.99
C TYR A 17 -2.61 -4.33 -12.24
N TRP A 18 -1.40 -4.06 -11.77
CA TRP A 18 -0.75 -2.75 -11.93
C TRP A 18 -0.42 -2.45 -13.39
N LYS A 19 0.11 -3.43 -14.13
CA LYS A 19 0.42 -3.27 -15.56
C LYS A 19 -0.82 -2.95 -16.41
N ASN A 20 -1.96 -3.56 -16.09
CA ASN A 20 -3.21 -3.39 -16.85
C ASN A 20 -4.10 -2.27 -16.28
N ARG A 21 -3.64 -1.56 -15.25
CA ARG A 21 -4.41 -0.48 -14.64
C ARG A 21 -4.51 0.68 -15.63
N PRO A 22 -5.71 1.21 -15.91
CA PRO A 22 -5.83 2.39 -16.75
C PRO A 22 -5.13 3.58 -16.08
N GLU A 23 -4.44 4.38 -16.88
CA GLU A 23 -3.71 5.57 -16.41
C GLU A 23 -4.67 6.61 -15.81
N LYS A 24 -5.83 6.80 -16.45
CA LYS A 24 -6.88 7.66 -15.94
C LYS A 24 -7.85 6.85 -15.06
N PRO A 25 -8.12 7.27 -13.82
CA PRO A 25 -9.15 6.65 -13.01
C PRO A 25 -10.52 6.84 -13.67
N ASP A 26 -11.39 5.82 -13.56
CA ASP A 26 -12.78 5.91 -13.99
C ASP A 26 -13.43 7.17 -13.39
N GLY A 27 -14.08 8.00 -14.22
CA GLY A 27 -14.70 9.26 -13.81
C GLY A 27 -15.71 9.06 -12.68
N ARG A 28 -16.46 7.96 -12.70
CA ARG A 28 -17.37 7.62 -11.60
C ARG A 28 -16.63 7.37 -10.28
N ARG A 29 -15.47 6.71 -10.35
CA ARG A 29 -14.61 6.45 -9.19
C ARG A 29 -13.92 7.72 -8.69
N ALA A 30 -13.59 8.66 -9.58
CA ALA A 30 -13.04 9.96 -9.21
C ALA A 30 -14.07 10.81 -8.45
N VAL A 31 -15.31 10.89 -8.95
CA VAL A 31 -16.41 11.59 -8.28
C VAL A 31 -16.76 10.97 -6.93
N LEU A 32 -16.83 9.64 -6.84
CA LEU A 32 -17.05 8.97 -5.56
C LEU A 32 -15.93 9.30 -4.56
N ARG A 33 -14.68 9.31 -5.02
CA ARG A 33 -13.54 9.66 -4.16
C ARG A 33 -13.60 11.11 -3.68
N SER A 34 -14.00 12.06 -4.53
CA SER A 34 -14.13 13.45 -4.09
C SER A 34 -15.19 13.58 -3.01
N GLN A 35 -16.35 12.93 -3.17
CA GLN A 35 -17.40 12.90 -2.15
C GLN A 35 -16.93 12.26 -0.84
N VAL A 36 -16.21 11.13 -0.91
CA VAL A 36 -15.66 10.48 0.28
C VAL A 36 -14.67 11.39 1.00
N LEU A 37 -13.79 12.10 0.26
CA LEU A 37 -12.84 13.04 0.85
C LEU A 37 -13.53 14.25 1.49
N GLU A 38 -14.55 14.81 0.84
CA GLU A 38 -15.36 15.91 1.38
C GLU A 38 -16.06 15.51 2.68
N LEU A 39 -16.62 14.30 2.73
CA LEU A 39 -17.30 13.77 3.91
C LEU A 39 -16.32 13.32 5.01
N HIS A 40 -15.10 12.90 4.65
CA HIS A 40 -14.09 12.47 5.60
C HIS A 40 -13.69 13.59 6.57
N GLY A 41 -13.59 14.83 6.09
CA GLY A 41 -13.29 16.00 6.92
C GLY A 41 -14.44 16.39 7.87
N ILE A 42 -15.67 15.95 7.60
CA ILE A 42 -16.83 16.21 8.46
C ILE A 42 -17.02 15.07 9.47
N SER A 43 -16.67 13.85 9.06
CA SER A 43 -16.75 12.62 9.86
C SER A 43 -15.48 12.34 10.68
N HIS A 44 -14.73 13.38 11.11
CA HIS A 44 -13.67 13.27 12.13
C HIS A 44 -14.22 12.82 13.50
N GLY A 45 -15.04 11.77 13.53
CA GLY A 45 -15.29 10.97 14.70
C GLY A 45 -14.01 10.23 15.07
N SER A 46 -13.22 10.85 15.94
CA SER A 46 -12.43 10.19 16.99
C SER A 46 -11.28 9.23 16.60
N ALA A 47 -10.92 9.04 15.32
CA ALA A 47 -9.95 7.98 14.96
C ALA A 47 -8.52 8.43 14.64
N GLU A 48 -8.21 9.71 14.44
CA GLU A 48 -6.87 10.11 13.94
C GLU A 48 -6.39 11.44 14.53
N GLN A 49 -5.79 11.37 15.72
CA GLN A 49 -4.83 12.38 16.19
C GLN A 49 -3.68 11.69 16.93
N GLU A 50 -3.15 10.63 16.35
CA GLU A 50 -1.85 10.05 16.72
C GLU A 50 -1.07 9.92 15.42
N ALA A 51 -0.27 10.95 15.13
CA ALA A 51 0.72 10.89 14.09
C ALA A 51 1.67 9.72 14.42
N SER A 52 1.76 8.76 13.51
CA SER A 52 2.66 7.61 13.64
C SER A 52 4.07 8.08 14.01
N PRO A 53 4.75 7.46 15.01
CA PRO A 53 6.08 7.88 15.40
C PRO A 53 7.03 7.85 14.22
N GLN A 54 7.82 8.91 14.07
CA GLN A 54 8.97 9.02 13.17
C GLN A 54 9.72 7.68 13.13
N TRP A 55 9.66 6.98 12.00
CA TRP A 55 10.44 5.76 11.76
C TRP A 55 11.91 6.04 12.04
N GLN A 56 12.48 5.34 13.02
CA GLN A 56 13.92 5.32 13.29
C GLN A 56 14.48 3.98 12.82
N PRO A 57 15.33 3.94 11.78
CA PRO A 57 15.99 2.71 11.37
C PRO A 57 17.13 2.43 12.35
N GLY A 58 16.99 1.40 13.20
CA GLY A 58 18.06 1.05 14.14
C GLY A 58 17.88 -0.23 14.95
N GLU A 59 16.69 -0.82 15.03
CA GLU A 59 16.45 -1.98 15.88
C GLU A 59 15.70 -3.07 15.12
N ALA A 60 16.47 -4.08 14.68
CA ALA A 60 15.96 -5.27 14.01
C ALA A 60 14.85 -5.89 14.85
N THR A 61 13.65 -5.97 14.29
CA THR A 61 12.50 -6.53 15.01
C THR A 61 12.47 -8.04 14.79
N ARG A 62 11.78 -8.76 15.68
CA ARG A 62 11.59 -10.22 15.66
C ARG A 62 11.16 -10.80 14.30
N TRP A 63 10.64 -9.98 13.39
CA TRP A 63 10.25 -10.35 12.03
C TRP A 63 11.42 -10.51 11.05
N ASP A 64 12.59 -9.90 11.33
CA ASP A 64 13.80 -10.04 10.51
C ASP A 64 14.42 -11.44 10.60
N ALA A 65 14.11 -12.20 11.67
CA ALA A 65 14.59 -13.57 11.85
C ALA A 65 13.94 -14.59 10.89
N GLY A 66 12.78 -14.25 10.29
CA GLY A 66 12.09 -15.13 9.35
C GLY A 66 12.77 -15.25 7.98
N LEU A 67 13.70 -14.34 7.65
CA LEU A 67 14.33 -14.30 6.32
C LEU A 67 15.56 -15.22 6.18
N LEU A 68 16.08 -15.79 7.27
CA LEU A 68 17.29 -16.63 7.27
C LEU A 68 17.03 -18.13 7.50
N ALA A 69 15.77 -18.56 7.63
CA ALA A 69 15.41 -19.96 7.90
C ALA A 69 14.69 -20.66 6.73
N GLY A 70 14.92 -20.19 5.51
CA GLY A 70 14.42 -20.83 4.28
C GLY A 70 15.54 -20.97 3.24
N SER A 71 16.39 -21.98 3.39
CA SER A 71 17.34 -22.47 2.38
C SER A 71 17.33 -23.98 2.36
#